data_AF-A0A7V5X3R4-F1
#
_entry.id   AF-A0A7V5X3R4-F1
#
_cell.length_a   1.000
_cell.length_b   1.000
_cell.length_c   1.000
_cell.angle_alpha   90.00
_cell.angle_beta   90.00
_cell.angle_gamma   90.00
#
_symmetry.space_group_name_H-M   'P 1'
#
loop_
_entity.id
_entity.type
_entity.pdbx_description
1 polymer ?
#
loop_
_entity_poly.entity_id
_entity_poly.type
_entity_poly.pdbx_seq_one_letter_code
_entity_poly.pdbx_strand_id
1 'polypeptide(L)' 'NMGSVAGAGIADHIHIHIVPRWNGDTNFMPVLGDVHIISEHIEETKEKILRNLA' A
#
# COMPACT_ATOMS: atom_id res chain seq x y z
N ASN A 1 12.08 3.00 -2.90
CA ASN A 1 12.91 4.21 -2.67
C ASN A 1 14.37 3.79 -2.55
N MET A 2 15.31 4.49 -3.21
CA MET A 2 16.74 4.17 -3.15
C MET A 2 17.49 5.20 -2.28
N GLY A 3 18.02 4.76 -1.15
CA GLY A 3 18.69 5.63 -0.17
C GLY A 3 17.73 6.39 0.76
N SER A 4 18.26 6.84 1.90
CA SER A 4 17.49 7.55 2.94
C SER A 4 16.88 8.86 2.45
N VAL A 5 17.61 9.60 1.61
CA VAL A 5 17.14 10.88 1.01
C VAL A 5 15.90 10.67 0.14
N ALA A 6 15.78 9.51 -0.52
CA ALA A 6 14.58 9.16 -1.28
C ALA A 6 13.43 8.61 -0.41
N GLY A 7 13.59 8.57 0.92
CA GLY A 7 12.60 8.03 1.85
C GLY A 7 12.63 6.50 1.97
N ALA A 8 13.79 5.85 1.78
CA ALA A 8 13.90 4.43 2.09
C ALA A 8 13.90 4.20 3.61
N GLY A 9 12.96 3.38 4.10
CA GLY A 9 12.92 2.98 5.53
C GLY A 9 14.06 2.02 5.89
N ILE A 10 14.40 1.09 4.99
CA ILE A 10 15.55 0.19 5.10
C ILE A 10 16.37 0.34 3.82
N ALA A 11 17.44 1.12 3.87
CA ALA A 11 18.21 1.49 2.67
C ALA A 11 18.93 0.30 2.01
N ASP A 12 19.37 -0.68 2.79
CA ASP A 12 20.11 -1.85 2.31
C ASP A 12 19.21 -2.97 1.77
N HIS A 13 17.89 -2.85 1.93
CA HIS A 13 16.92 -3.83 1.44
C HIS A 13 16.10 -3.26 0.28
N ILE A 14 16.51 -3.61 -0.94
CA ILE A 14 15.79 -3.20 -2.14
C ILE A 14 14.44 -3.90 -2.26
N HIS A 15 13.38 -3.13 -2.44
CA HIS A 15 12.03 -3.59 -2.65
C HIS A 15 11.29 -2.65 -3.59
N ILE A 16 10.26 -3.18 -4.25
CA ILE A 16 9.43 -2.44 -5.21
C ILE A 16 8.03 -2.32 -4.61
N HIS A 17 7.50 -1.11 -4.59
CA HIS A 17 6.11 -0.87 -4.20
C HIS A 17 5.20 -1.02 -5.42
N ILE A 18 4.24 -1.93 -5.34
CA ILE A 18 3.13 -2.04 -6.29
C ILE A 18 1.87 -1.62 -5.53
N VAL A 19 1.37 -0.42 -5.86
CA VAL A 19 0.22 0.19 -5.16
C VAL A 19 -0.90 0.41 -6.18
N PRO A 20 -1.93 -0.45 -6.20
CA PRO A 20 -3.10 -0.23 -7.05
C PRO A 20 -3.81 1.09 -6.70
N ARG A 21 -4.30 1.80 -7.73
CA ARG A 21 -4.99 3.08 -7.59
C ARG A 21 -6.36 3.03 -8.25
N TRP A 22 -7.33 3.73 -7.67
CA TRP A 22 -8.67 3.87 -8.21
C TRP A 22 -9.12 5.32 -8.20
N ASN A 23 -10.07 5.66 -9.06
CA ASN A 23 -10.71 6.96 -8.99
C ASN A 23 -11.46 7.10 -7.65
N GLY A 24 -11.10 8.10 -6.85
CA GLY A 24 -11.69 8.34 -5.54
C GLY A 24 -11.15 7.46 -4.41
N ASP A 25 -10.00 6.79 -4.58
CA ASP A 25 -9.37 6.00 -3.51
C ASP A 25 -8.90 6.84 -2.30
N THR A 26 -8.84 8.16 -2.48
CA THR A 26 -8.73 9.14 -1.40
C THR A 26 -10.05 9.90 -1.30
N ASN A 27 -10.76 9.71 -0.18
CA ASN A 27 -11.98 10.44 0.13
C ASN A 27 -11.71 11.55 1.18
N PHE A 28 -12.75 12.13 1.76
CA PHE A 28 -12.60 13.21 2.75
C PHE A 28 -11.98 12.74 4.08
N MET A 29 -12.03 11.44 4.42
CA MET A 29 -11.60 10.92 5.71
C MET A 29 -10.09 11.06 5.93
N PRO A 30 -9.19 10.66 4.99
CA PRO A 30 -7.76 10.94 5.13
C PRO A 30 -7.44 12.43 5.19
N VAL A 31 -8.17 13.26 4.45
CA VAL A 31 -7.87 14.69 4.31
C VAL A 31 -8.27 15.48 5.55
N LEU A 32 -9.44 15.20 6.12
CA LEU A 32 -9.99 15.95 7.26
C LEU A 32 -9.71 15.29 8.61
N GLY A 33 -9.60 13.96 8.63
CA GLY A 33 -9.50 13.18 9.86
C GLY A 33 -8.19 12.44 10.04
N ASP A 34 -7.27 12.47 9.07
CA ASP A 34 -6.02 11.69 9.07
C ASP A 34 -6.27 10.19 9.27
N VAL A 35 -7.38 9.69 8.74
CA VAL A 35 -7.81 8.28 8.84
C VAL A 35 -7.95 7.67 7.46
N HIS A 36 -7.16 6.64 7.20
CA HIS A 36 -7.31 5.77 6.03
C HIS A 36 -8.19 4.56 6.36
N ILE A 37 -9.25 4.36 5.59
CA ILE A 37 -10.12 3.18 5.71
C ILE A 37 -9.56 2.07 4.84
N ILE A 38 -9.20 0.94 5.46
CA ILE A 38 -8.78 -0.27 4.77
C ILE A 38 -9.96 -1.25 4.79
N SER A 39 -10.54 -1.52 3.62
CA SER A 39 -11.80 -2.27 3.50
C SER A 39 -11.66 -3.79 3.54
N GLU A 40 -10.45 -4.35 3.38
CA GLU A 40 -10.18 -5.79 3.33
C GLU A 40 -9.06 -6.14 4.32
N HIS A 41 -9.17 -7.28 5.02
CA HIS A 41 -8.14 -7.73 5.94
C HIS A 41 -6.90 -8.24 5.18
N ILE A 42 -5.70 -7.99 5.72
CA ILE A 42 -4.45 -8.26 4.99
C ILE A 42 -4.24 -9.73 4.60
N GLU A 43 -4.66 -10.67 5.46
CA GLU A 43 -4.56 -12.10 5.15
C GLU A 43 -5.52 -12.50 4.02
N GLU A 44 -6.72 -11.89 3.96
CA GLU A 44 -7.69 -12.14 2.89
C GLU A 44 -7.16 -11.59 1.56
N THR A 45 -6.58 -10.39 1.56
CA THR A 45 -5.92 -9.82 0.38
C THR A 45 -4.79 -10.72 -0.13
N LYS A 46 -3.95 -11.23 0.79
CA LYS A 46 -2.84 -12.14 0.46
C LYS A 46 -3.35 -13.44 -0.17
N GLU A 47 -4.33 -14.10 0.43
CA GLU A 47 -4.91 -15.34 -0.11
C GLU A 47 -5.50 -15.13 -1.51
N LYS A 48 -6.22 -14.02 -1.71
CA LYS A 48 -6.82 -13.64 -2.99
C LYS A 48 -5.77 -13.38 -4.06
N ILE A 49 -4.67 -12.68 -3.74
CA ILE A 49 -3.57 -12.45 -4.68
C ILE A 49 -2.91 -13.79 -5.04
N LEU A 50 -2.57 -14.63 -4.05
CA LEU A 50 -1.93 -15.92 -4.29
C LEU A 50 -2.79 -16.83 -5.16
N ARG A 51 -4.11 -16.86 -4.92
CA ARG A 51 -5.06 -17.65 -5.72
C ARG A 51 -5.11 -17.22 -7.20
N ASN A 52 -4.99 -15.93 -7.47
CA ASN A 52 -5.08 -15.39 -8.84
C ASN A 52 -3.73 -15.38 -9.59
N LEU A 53 -2.63 -15.74 -8.92
CA LEU A 53 -1.31 -15.88 -9.52
C LEU A 53 -0.98 -17.32 -9.94
N ALA A 54 -1.73 -18.31 -9.42
CA ALA A 54 -1.63 -19.72 -9.79
C ALA A 54 -2.49 -20.04 -11.02
#